data_AF-A0A2V6F6J9-F1
#
_entry.id   AF-A0A2V6F6J9-F1
#
_cell.length_a   1.000
_cell.length_b   1.000
_cell.length_c   1.000
_cell.angle_alpha   90.00
_cell.angle_beta   90.00
_cell.angle_gamma   90.00
#
_symmetry.space_group_name_H-M   'P 1'
#
loop_
_entity.id
_entity.type
_entity.pdbx_description
1 polymer ?
#
loop_
_entity_poly.entity_id
_entity_poly.type
_entity_poly.pdbx_seq_one_letter_code
_entity_poly.pdbx_strand_id
1 'polypeptide(L)'
;MLQNIRRLIYLYLFLLIIEGALRKWIVPQFSNPLLLVRDPVVLVIYLLAWRAHIFPRNAFISSLATIGILSWIVSIFVLDPYVPMSRILLVTAYGFRSNFLHLPLIFIFATVFDAADVRRIGWWILLGMIPMSLLMALQFHSAPESFINRTVGLSEGEQITAGGGKIRPPGTFSFISGPIHCLTGAAAFVLYGALRRATYRNWLLLGAGCGVLLAIVVSGSRSLVMSVLLVVLS
;
A
#
# COMPACT_ATOMS: atom_id res chain seq x y z
N MET A 1 -2.14 10.91 -24.33
CA MET A 1 -1.30 9.88 -23.65
C MET A 1 -1.25 10.10 -22.14
N LEU A 2 -0.94 11.31 -21.65
CA LEU A 2 -0.88 11.64 -20.21
C LEU A 2 -2.17 11.35 -19.44
N GLN A 3 -3.35 11.66 -20.01
CA GLN A 3 -4.64 11.38 -19.37
C GLN A 3 -4.88 9.87 -19.16
N ASN A 4 -4.38 9.02 -20.06
CA ASN A 4 -4.50 7.56 -19.91
C ASN A 4 -3.59 7.08 -18.78
N ILE A 5 -2.36 7.61 -18.69
CA ILE A 5 -1.45 7.32 -17.58
C ILE A 5 -2.08 7.75 -16.25
N ARG A 6 -2.68 8.94 -16.20
CA ARG A 6 -3.40 9.45 -15.03
C ARG A 6 -4.51 8.49 -14.57
N ARG A 7 -5.35 8.02 -15.49
CA ARG A 7 -6.44 7.06 -15.20
C ARG A 7 -5.88 5.73 -14.69
N LEU A 8 -4.80 5.22 -15.28
CA LEU A 8 -4.16 3.99 -14.84
C LEU A 8 -3.53 4.13 -13.44
N ILE A 9 -2.98 5.29 -13.10
CA ILE A 9 -2.49 5.55 -11.75
C ILE A 9 -3.65 5.54 -10.74
N TYR A 10 -4.79 6.17 -11.07
CA TYR A 10 -5.99 6.08 -10.21
C TYR A 10 -6.47 4.64 -10.05
N LEU A 11 -6.47 3.85 -11.13
CA LEU A 11 -6.78 2.42 -11.07
C LEU A 11 -5.79 1.67 -10.17
N TYR A 12 -4.49 1.95 -10.28
CA TYR A 12 -3.46 1.36 -9.43
C TYR A 12 -3.70 1.66 -7.95
N LEU A 13 -4.02 2.92 -7.60
CA LEU A 13 -4.34 3.33 -6.23
C LEU A 13 -5.63 2.69 -5.72
N PHE A 14 -6.65 2.59 -6.57
CA PHE A 14 -7.91 1.91 -6.24
C PHE A 14 -7.67 0.42 -5.93
N LEU A 15 -6.93 -0.26 -6.81
CA LEU A 15 -6.55 -1.66 -6.62
C LEU A 15 -5.70 -1.84 -5.34
N LEU A 16 -4.78 -0.91 -5.04
CA LEU A 16 -3.94 -0.98 -3.84
C LEU A 16 -4.74 -1.06 -2.54
N ILE A 17 -5.86 -0.33 -2.44
CA ILE A 17 -6.70 -0.31 -1.23
C ILE A 17 -7.66 -1.50 -1.18
N ILE A 18 -8.17 -1.94 -2.33
CA ILE A 18 -9.27 -2.92 -2.40
C ILE A 18 -8.77 -4.36 -2.57
N GLU A 19 -7.59 -4.57 -3.15
CA GLU A 19 -7.01 -5.90 -3.39
C GLU A 19 -7.06 -6.76 -2.12
N GLY A 20 -6.68 -6.19 -0.97
CA GLY A 20 -6.69 -6.95 0.29
C GLY A 20 -8.10 -7.40 0.71
N ALA A 21 -9.13 -6.57 0.51
CA ALA A 21 -10.50 -6.90 0.86
C ALA A 21 -11.06 -7.97 -0.09
N LEU A 22 -10.75 -7.86 -1.38
CA LEU A 22 -11.13 -8.86 -2.38
C LEU A 22 -10.54 -10.24 -2.04
N ARG A 23 -9.26 -10.27 -1.65
CA ARG A 23 -8.54 -11.50 -1.31
C ARG A 23 -9.03 -12.15 -0.01
N LYS A 24 -9.61 -11.39 0.91
CA LYS A 24 -10.12 -11.90 2.19
C LYS A 24 -11.57 -12.37 2.10
N TRP A 25 -12.43 -11.56 1.49
CA TRP A 25 -13.87 -11.69 1.69
C TRP A 25 -14.66 -12.00 0.42
N ILE A 26 -14.19 -11.57 -0.76
CA ILE A 26 -14.99 -11.64 -1.98
C ILE A 26 -14.59 -12.84 -2.85
N VAL A 27 -13.29 -12.98 -3.15
CA VAL A 27 -12.75 -14.05 -4.01
C VAL A 27 -11.49 -14.67 -3.41
N PRO A 28 -11.57 -15.29 -2.21
CA PRO A 28 -10.40 -15.87 -1.54
C PRO A 28 -9.69 -16.94 -2.38
N GLN A 29 -10.42 -17.68 -3.23
CA GLN A 29 -9.89 -18.69 -4.13
C GLN A 29 -8.89 -18.14 -5.17
N PHE A 30 -8.98 -16.86 -5.52
CA PHE A 30 -8.07 -16.20 -6.46
C PHE A 30 -7.03 -15.32 -5.77
N SER A 31 -6.78 -15.54 -4.47
CA SER A 31 -5.87 -14.71 -3.69
C SER A 31 -4.48 -14.54 -4.30
N ASN A 32 -3.88 -15.62 -4.81
CA ASN A 32 -2.54 -15.60 -5.40
C ASN A 32 -2.51 -14.79 -6.71
N PRO A 33 -3.43 -15.01 -7.67
CA PRO A 33 -3.54 -14.13 -8.84
C PRO A 33 -3.81 -12.67 -8.49
N LEU A 34 -4.64 -12.40 -7.46
CA LEU A 34 -4.97 -11.03 -7.07
C LEU A 34 -3.75 -10.26 -6.55
N LEU A 35 -2.74 -10.94 -5.99
CA LEU A 35 -1.46 -10.29 -5.66
C LEU A 35 -0.83 -9.61 -6.87
N LEU A 36 -0.98 -10.18 -8.06
CA LEU A 36 -0.34 -9.75 -9.30
C LEU A 36 -1.23 -8.79 -10.11
N VAL A 37 -2.44 -8.49 -9.65
CA VAL A 37 -3.43 -7.70 -10.43
C VAL A 37 -2.93 -6.30 -10.78
N ARG A 38 -2.04 -5.74 -9.95
CA ARG A 38 -1.46 -4.41 -10.15
C ARG A 38 -0.30 -4.39 -11.12
N ASP A 39 0.37 -5.52 -11.34
CA ASP A 39 1.58 -5.58 -12.16
C ASP A 39 1.32 -5.22 -13.63
N PRO A 40 0.28 -5.76 -14.29
CA PRO A 40 -0.05 -5.34 -15.66
C PRO A 40 -0.35 -3.84 -15.75
N VAL A 41 -1.01 -3.27 -14.74
CA VAL A 41 -1.33 -1.83 -14.70
C VAL A 41 -0.05 -1.00 -14.67
N VAL A 42 0.92 -1.38 -13.84
CA VAL A 42 2.22 -0.69 -13.73
C VAL A 42 3.03 -0.82 -15.02
N LEU A 43 3.07 -2.02 -15.61
CA LEU A 43 3.78 -2.25 -16.88
C LEU A 43 3.20 -1.41 -18.02
N VAL A 44 1.87 -1.28 -18.10
CA VAL A 44 1.21 -0.42 -19.09
C VAL A 44 1.52 1.06 -18.81
N ILE A 45 1.55 1.50 -17.54
CA ILE A 45 1.97 2.86 -17.17
C ILE A 45 3.39 3.12 -17.66
N TYR A 46 4.33 2.20 -17.44
CA TYR A 46 5.73 2.36 -17.87
C TYR A 46 5.87 2.39 -19.39
N LEU A 47 5.16 1.52 -20.10
CA LEU A 47 5.15 1.51 -21.56
C LEU A 47 4.62 2.84 -22.13
N LEU A 48 3.54 3.38 -21.56
CA LEU A 48 2.99 4.67 -21.97
C LEU A 48 3.90 5.84 -21.56
N ALA A 49 4.51 5.79 -20.38
CA ALA A 49 5.45 6.81 -19.92
C ALA A 49 6.72 6.84 -20.79
N TRP A 50 7.20 5.68 -21.22
CA TRP A 50 8.32 5.57 -22.15
C TRP A 50 7.97 6.17 -23.52
N ARG A 51 6.80 5.82 -24.08
CA ARG A 51 6.30 6.38 -25.35
C ARG A 51 6.02 7.89 -25.29
N ALA A 52 5.65 8.40 -24.11
CA ALA A 52 5.43 9.82 -23.88
C ALA A 52 6.73 10.59 -23.57
N HIS A 53 7.89 9.93 -23.52
CA HIS A 53 9.18 10.51 -23.11
C HIS A 53 9.18 11.17 -21.72
N ILE A 54 8.27 10.75 -20.83
CA ILE A 54 8.17 11.24 -19.44
C ILE A 54 8.75 10.25 -18.41
N PHE A 55 9.24 9.10 -18.87
CA PHE A 55 9.84 8.12 -17.97
C PHE A 55 11.07 8.73 -17.28
N PRO A 56 11.19 8.63 -15.95
CA PRO A 56 12.23 9.31 -15.19
C PRO A 56 13.63 8.86 -15.61
N ARG A 57 14.47 9.82 -16.02
CA ARG A 57 15.89 9.61 -16.35
C ARG A 57 16.75 10.37 -15.36
N ASN A 58 16.90 9.83 -14.16
CA ASN A 58 17.73 10.42 -13.11
C ASN A 58 18.68 9.36 -12.53
N ALA A 59 19.69 9.83 -11.79
CA ALA A 59 20.68 8.97 -11.15
C ALA A 59 20.05 7.93 -10.21
N PHE A 60 18.92 8.29 -9.57
CA PHE A 60 18.19 7.37 -8.70
C PHE A 60 17.66 6.16 -9.47
N ILE A 61 17.00 6.38 -10.62
CA ILE A 61 16.44 5.30 -11.44
C ILE A 61 17.54 4.43 -12.05
N SER A 62 18.65 5.03 -12.49
CA SER A 62 19.79 4.24 -12.97
C SER A 62 20.41 3.42 -11.84
N SER A 63 20.63 4.00 -10.66
CA SER A 63 21.16 3.26 -9.51
C SER A 63 20.20 2.16 -9.06
N LEU A 64 18.89 2.42 -9.07
CA LEU A 64 17.88 1.44 -8.75
C LEU A 64 17.90 0.27 -9.73
N ALA A 65 18.02 0.54 -11.04
CA ALA A 65 18.13 -0.49 -12.06
C ALA A 65 19.42 -1.31 -11.87
N THR A 66 20.56 -0.66 -11.64
CA THR A 66 21.84 -1.32 -11.39
C THR A 66 21.78 -2.20 -10.15
N ILE A 67 21.33 -1.67 -9.01
CA ILE A 67 21.18 -2.43 -7.77
C ILE A 67 20.21 -3.59 -7.96
N GLY A 68 19.06 -3.34 -8.59
CA GLY A 68 18.07 -4.40 -8.84
C GLY A 68 18.63 -5.54 -9.68
N ILE A 69 19.33 -5.23 -10.78
CA ILE A 69 19.93 -6.25 -11.65
C ILE A 69 21.05 -7.00 -10.91
N LEU A 70 21.95 -6.29 -10.22
CA LEU A 70 23.02 -6.92 -9.45
C LEU A 70 22.46 -7.81 -8.32
N SER A 71 21.50 -7.31 -7.55
CA SER A 71 20.83 -8.10 -6.50
C SER A 71 20.14 -9.33 -7.07
N TRP A 72 19.52 -9.23 -8.26
CA TRP A 72 18.88 -10.36 -8.91
C TRP A 72 19.90 -11.42 -9.35
N ILE A 73 20.97 -11.01 -10.02
CA ILE A 73 22.07 -11.89 -10.46
C ILE A 73 22.72 -12.58 -9.25
N VAL A 74 23.09 -11.82 -8.21
CA VAL A 74 23.69 -12.37 -6.99
C VAL A 74 22.76 -13.38 -6.33
N SER A 75 21.45 -13.08 -6.26
CA SER A 75 20.47 -14.01 -5.68
C SER A 75 20.41 -15.34 -6.45
N ILE A 76 20.53 -15.32 -7.79
CA ILE A 76 20.56 -16.54 -8.60
C ILE A 76 21.80 -17.37 -8.26
N PHE A 77 23.00 -16.76 -8.28
CA PHE A 77 24.25 -17.48 -7.99
C PHE A 77 24.33 -18.04 -6.57
N VAL A 78 23.82 -17.29 -5.58
CA VAL A 78 23.82 -17.74 -4.18
C VAL A 78 22.84 -18.89 -3.96
N LEU A 79 21.70 -18.90 -4.66
CA LEU A 79 20.68 -19.93 -4.48
C LEU A 79 20.89 -21.17 -5.37
N ASP A 80 21.67 -21.06 -6.43
CA ASP A 80 21.97 -22.14 -7.41
C ASP A 80 22.36 -23.47 -6.75
N PRO A 81 23.23 -23.50 -5.71
CA PRO A 81 23.61 -24.75 -5.07
C PRO A 81 22.50 -25.41 -4.23
N TYR A 82 21.47 -24.66 -3.84
CA TYR A 82 20.50 -25.08 -2.83
C TYR A 82 19.12 -25.39 -3.39
N VAL A 83 18.76 -24.85 -4.55
CA VAL A 83 17.39 -24.88 -5.08
C VAL A 83 17.43 -25.13 -6.59
N PRO A 84 16.49 -25.89 -7.18
CA PRO A 84 16.42 -26.04 -8.63
C PRO A 84 16.19 -24.71 -9.34
N MET A 85 16.86 -24.50 -10.48
CA MET A 85 16.83 -23.26 -11.27
C MET A 85 15.42 -22.72 -11.54
N SER A 86 14.45 -23.60 -11.83
CA SER A 86 13.05 -23.18 -12.08
C SER A 86 12.41 -22.46 -10.89
N ARG A 87 12.69 -22.91 -9.65
CA ARG A 87 12.21 -22.26 -8.43
C ARG A 87 13.03 -21.02 -8.12
N ILE A 88 14.34 -21.02 -8.39
CA ILE A 88 15.19 -19.83 -8.23
C ILE A 88 14.64 -18.69 -9.07
N LEU A 89 14.39 -18.92 -10.36
CA LEU A 89 13.86 -17.87 -11.24
C LEU A 89 12.51 -17.34 -10.74
N LEU A 90 11.61 -18.21 -10.28
CA LEU A 90 10.32 -17.79 -9.76
C LEU A 90 10.45 -16.94 -8.48
N VAL A 91 11.21 -17.41 -7.49
CA VAL A 91 11.39 -16.73 -6.20
C VAL A 91 12.14 -15.42 -6.38
N THR A 92 13.21 -15.43 -7.17
CA THR A 92 14.04 -14.24 -7.41
C THR A 92 13.28 -13.21 -8.27
N ALA A 93 12.50 -13.62 -9.27
CA ALA A 93 11.63 -12.72 -10.03
C ALA A 93 10.53 -12.13 -9.16
N TYR A 94 9.93 -12.92 -8.27
CA TYR A 94 8.93 -12.44 -7.32
C TYR A 94 9.53 -11.41 -6.34
N GLY A 95 10.75 -11.67 -5.85
CA GLY A 95 11.51 -10.74 -5.02
C GLY A 95 11.88 -9.45 -5.76
N PHE A 96 12.38 -9.56 -6.99
CA PHE A 96 12.72 -8.41 -7.82
C PHE A 96 11.49 -7.54 -8.07
N ARG A 97 10.38 -8.16 -8.47
CA ARG A 97 9.08 -7.50 -8.65
C ARG A 97 8.65 -6.74 -7.39
N SER A 98 8.66 -7.40 -6.24
CA SER A 98 8.18 -6.81 -4.98
C SER A 98 9.02 -5.60 -4.53
N ASN A 99 10.35 -5.62 -4.79
CA ASN A 99 11.26 -4.58 -4.31
C ASN A 99 11.49 -3.45 -5.31
N PHE A 100 11.55 -3.74 -6.61
CA PHE A 100 12.01 -2.78 -7.63
C PHE A 100 10.93 -2.32 -8.60
N LEU A 101 9.92 -3.16 -8.90
CA LEU A 101 8.95 -2.87 -9.97
C LEU A 101 8.16 -1.59 -9.71
N HIS A 102 7.74 -1.33 -8.48
CA HIS A 102 6.82 -0.23 -8.15
C HIS A 102 7.52 1.10 -7.85
N LEU A 103 8.84 1.12 -7.68
CA LEU A 103 9.56 2.31 -7.26
C LEU A 103 9.63 3.43 -8.33
N PRO A 104 9.88 3.13 -9.63
CA PRO A 104 9.86 4.17 -10.66
C PRO A 104 8.52 4.90 -10.79
N LEU A 105 7.43 4.24 -10.43
CA LEU A 105 6.08 4.79 -10.46
C LEU A 105 5.94 6.06 -9.62
N ILE A 106 6.69 6.18 -8.52
CA ILE A 106 6.69 7.35 -7.63
C ILE A 106 7.08 8.62 -8.40
N PHE A 107 8.07 8.53 -9.29
CA PHE A 107 8.50 9.68 -10.10
C PHE A 107 7.51 10.00 -11.22
N ILE A 108 6.83 8.98 -11.77
CA ILE A 108 5.78 9.19 -12.76
C ILE A 108 4.56 9.90 -12.14
N PHE A 109 4.28 9.67 -10.85
CA PHE A 109 3.22 10.42 -10.16
C PHE A 109 3.53 11.92 -10.18
N ALA A 110 4.77 12.29 -9.88
CA ALA A 110 5.19 13.69 -9.83
C ALA A 110 5.14 14.40 -11.20
N THR A 111 5.25 13.66 -12.31
CA THR A 111 5.17 14.24 -13.67
C THR A 111 3.76 14.31 -14.22
N VAL A 112 2.85 13.44 -13.76
CA VAL A 112 1.50 13.30 -14.34
C VAL A 112 0.42 14.01 -13.51
N PHE A 113 0.58 14.03 -12.18
CA PHE A 113 -0.38 14.62 -11.27
C PHE A 113 -0.10 16.08 -10.96
N ASP A 114 -1.18 16.84 -10.84
CA ASP A 114 -1.16 18.21 -10.34
C ASP A 114 -1.66 18.28 -8.88
N ALA A 115 -1.61 19.47 -8.29
CA ALA A 115 -2.08 19.70 -6.92
C ALA A 115 -3.59 19.40 -6.74
N ALA A 116 -4.40 19.46 -7.80
CA ALA A 116 -5.82 19.11 -7.73
C ALA A 116 -6.00 17.59 -7.67
N ASP A 117 -5.22 16.83 -8.45
CA ASP A 117 -5.20 15.37 -8.43
C ASP A 117 -4.76 14.85 -7.05
N VAL A 118 -3.73 15.44 -6.45
CA VAL A 118 -3.25 15.07 -5.09
C VAL A 118 -4.31 15.38 -4.03
N ARG A 119 -4.98 16.54 -4.10
CA ARG A 119 -6.10 16.85 -3.19
C ARG A 119 -7.26 15.87 -3.37
N ARG A 120 -7.54 15.44 -4.59
CA ARG A 120 -8.58 14.42 -4.85
C ARG A 120 -8.21 13.06 -4.24
N ILE A 121 -6.94 12.66 -4.33
CA ILE A 121 -6.43 11.44 -3.67
C ILE A 121 -6.61 11.56 -2.15
N GLY A 122 -6.23 12.71 -1.57
CA GLY A 122 -6.42 12.98 -0.16
C GLY A 122 -7.89 12.88 0.26
N TRP A 123 -8.80 13.46 -0.52
CA TRP A 123 -10.25 13.35 -0.26
C TRP A 123 -10.72 11.89 -0.20
N TRP A 124 -10.31 11.04 -1.15
CA TRP A 124 -10.69 9.62 -1.17
C TRP A 124 -10.05 8.84 -0.02
N ILE A 125 -8.79 9.13 0.34
CA ILE A 125 -8.11 8.50 1.48
C ILE A 125 -8.83 8.87 2.78
N LEU A 126 -9.13 10.16 3.00
CA LEU A 126 -9.84 10.61 4.20
C LEU A 126 -11.24 10.00 4.29
N LEU A 127 -11.95 9.93 3.16
CA LEU A 127 -13.28 9.32 3.11
C LEU A 127 -13.21 7.83 3.45
N GLY A 128 -12.25 7.11 2.85
CA GLY A 128 -12.03 5.69 3.13
C GLY A 128 -11.56 5.41 4.55
N MET A 129 -10.84 6.36 5.18
CA MET A 129 -10.34 6.21 6.55
C MET A 129 -11.47 6.08 7.59
N ILE A 130 -12.62 6.71 7.35
CA ILE A 130 -13.76 6.63 8.28
C ILE A 130 -14.26 5.17 8.42
N PRO A 131 -14.76 4.50 7.38
CA PRO A 131 -15.20 3.10 7.50
C PRO A 131 -14.04 2.15 7.82
N MET A 132 -12.83 2.45 7.36
CA MET A 132 -11.63 1.65 7.63
C MET A 132 -11.29 1.66 9.13
N SER A 133 -11.37 2.80 9.81
CA SER A 133 -11.14 2.88 11.26
C SER A 133 -12.18 2.12 12.08
N LEU A 134 -13.45 2.18 11.69
CA LEU A 134 -14.53 1.43 12.32
C LEU A 134 -14.33 -0.07 12.13
N LEU A 135 -13.97 -0.49 10.92
CA LEU A 135 -13.60 -1.87 10.63
C LEU A 135 -12.43 -2.34 11.51
N MET A 136 -11.39 -1.52 11.71
CA MET A 136 -10.27 -1.88 12.60
C MET A 136 -10.71 -2.06 14.05
N ALA A 137 -11.58 -1.17 14.55
CA ALA A 137 -12.15 -1.32 15.88
C ALA A 137 -12.93 -2.64 16.00
N LEU A 138 -13.79 -2.95 15.02
CA LEU A 138 -14.52 -4.22 14.98
C LEU A 138 -13.60 -5.44 14.94
N GLN A 139 -12.54 -5.39 14.13
CA GLN A 139 -11.53 -6.45 14.03
C GLN A 139 -10.82 -6.71 15.37
N PHE A 140 -10.46 -5.65 16.10
CA PHE A 140 -9.80 -5.77 17.39
C PHE A 140 -10.73 -6.31 18.49
N HIS A 141 -12.02 -5.94 18.45
CA HIS A 141 -13.00 -6.49 19.39
C HIS A 141 -13.33 -7.96 19.10
N SER A 142 -13.39 -8.34 17.82
CA SER A 142 -13.76 -9.68 17.37
C SER A 142 -12.71 -10.74 17.72
N ALA A 143 -13.13 -12.00 17.76
CA ALA A 143 -12.22 -13.14 17.92
C ALA A 143 -11.24 -13.24 16.72
N PRO A 144 -10.01 -13.72 16.92
CA PRO A 144 -9.05 -13.96 15.83
C PRO A 144 -9.63 -14.80 14.69
N GLU A 145 -10.45 -15.80 15.02
CA GLU A 145 -11.07 -16.72 14.04
C GLU A 145 -12.36 -16.20 13.40
N SER A 146 -12.76 -14.97 13.72
CA SER A 146 -13.94 -14.38 13.12
C SER A 146 -13.75 -14.14 11.62
N PHE A 147 -14.85 -14.19 10.86
CA PHE A 147 -14.83 -13.92 9.42
C PHE A 147 -14.20 -12.56 9.05
N ILE A 148 -14.40 -11.54 9.90
CA ILE A 148 -13.85 -10.19 9.70
C ILE A 148 -12.31 -10.18 9.86
N ASN A 149 -11.77 -11.10 10.66
CA ASN A 149 -10.35 -11.26 10.93
C ASN A 149 -9.67 -12.28 10.02
N ARG A 150 -10.41 -12.87 9.06
CA ARG A 150 -9.85 -13.83 8.09
C ARG A 150 -8.63 -13.25 7.38
N THR A 151 -7.49 -13.90 7.54
CA THR A 151 -6.24 -13.56 6.87
C THR A 151 -6.07 -14.33 5.57
N VAL A 152 -5.23 -13.78 4.70
CA VAL A 152 -5.02 -14.32 3.36
C VAL A 152 -3.81 -15.25 3.35
N GLY A 153 -4.02 -16.53 3.05
CA GLY A 153 -2.93 -17.51 2.90
C GLY A 153 -2.24 -17.94 4.20
N LEU A 154 -2.74 -17.48 5.35
CA LEU A 154 -2.19 -17.78 6.67
C LEU A 154 -3.13 -18.75 7.39
N SER A 155 -2.56 -19.77 8.03
CA SER A 155 -3.24 -20.49 9.11
C SER A 155 -3.44 -19.52 10.30
N GLU A 156 -4.43 -19.79 11.16
CA GLU A 156 -4.85 -18.95 12.29
C GLU A 156 -3.67 -18.48 13.18
N GLY A 157 -2.58 -19.27 13.27
CA GLY A 157 -1.38 -19.00 14.06
C GLY A 157 -0.37 -17.98 13.49
N GLU A 158 -0.52 -17.49 12.26
CA GLU A 158 0.42 -16.52 11.66
C GLU A 158 -0.08 -15.06 11.71
N GLN A 159 -1.21 -14.82 12.39
CA GLN A 159 -1.69 -13.47 12.64
C GLN A 159 -0.81 -12.75 13.66
N ILE A 160 -0.48 -11.49 13.38
CA ILE A 160 0.28 -10.69 14.34
C ILE A 160 -0.65 -10.27 15.47
N THR A 161 -0.37 -10.77 16.66
CA THR A 161 -1.13 -10.46 17.86
C THR A 161 -0.76 -9.09 18.43
N ALA A 162 -1.78 -8.43 18.96
CA ALA A 162 -1.63 -7.36 19.94
C ALA A 162 -1.56 -8.00 21.35
N GLY A 163 -1.10 -7.24 22.34
CA GLY A 163 -1.08 -7.73 23.73
C GLY A 163 -2.48 -8.16 24.20
N GLY A 164 -2.55 -9.15 25.10
CA GLY A 164 -3.80 -9.60 25.71
C GLY A 164 -4.67 -10.50 24.82
N GLY A 165 -4.08 -11.28 23.90
CA GLY A 165 -4.83 -12.24 23.07
C GLY A 165 -5.67 -11.60 21.96
N LYS A 166 -5.47 -10.29 21.71
CA LYS A 166 -6.09 -9.56 20.60
C LYS A 166 -5.22 -9.63 19.36
N ILE A 167 -5.80 -9.37 18.19
CA ILE A 167 -5.04 -9.27 16.95
C ILE A 167 -4.77 -7.82 16.59
N ARG A 168 -3.70 -7.57 15.82
CA ARG A 168 -3.50 -6.27 15.19
C ARG A 168 -4.42 -6.17 13.97
N PRO A 169 -5.40 -5.27 13.94
CA PRO A 169 -6.39 -5.23 12.86
C PRO A 169 -5.72 -4.85 11.53
N PRO A 170 -5.75 -5.73 10.52
CA PRO A 170 -5.15 -5.47 9.21
C PRO A 170 -6.07 -4.67 8.28
N GLY A 171 -7.31 -4.41 8.68
CA GLY A 171 -8.28 -3.68 7.89
C GLY A 171 -8.65 -4.34 6.58
N THR A 172 -8.84 -3.51 5.55
CA THR A 172 -9.02 -3.94 4.16
C THR A 172 -7.72 -4.49 3.55
N PHE A 173 -6.56 -4.35 4.19
CA PHE A 173 -5.29 -4.83 3.63
C PHE A 173 -4.98 -6.26 4.06
N SER A 174 -4.24 -7.01 3.25
CA SER A 174 -3.86 -8.40 3.58
C SER A 174 -2.88 -8.52 4.74
N PHE A 175 -2.14 -7.46 5.09
CA PHE A 175 -1.12 -7.47 6.14
C PHE A 175 -1.06 -6.15 6.91
N ILE A 176 -0.49 -6.17 8.12
CA ILE A 176 -0.49 -5.02 9.05
C ILE A 176 0.30 -3.81 8.56
N SER A 177 1.23 -3.97 7.61
CA SER A 177 1.97 -2.85 7.04
C SER A 177 1.08 -1.93 6.20
N GLY A 178 0.05 -2.49 5.54
CA GLY A 178 -0.89 -1.75 4.70
C GLY A 178 -1.60 -0.62 5.46
N PRO A 179 -2.30 -0.92 6.58
CA PRO A 179 -2.93 0.09 7.41
C PRO A 179 -1.92 1.10 7.93
N ILE A 180 -0.72 0.68 8.35
CA ILE A 180 0.29 1.61 8.87
C ILE A 180 0.57 2.73 7.88
N HIS A 181 0.91 2.39 6.63
CA HIS A 181 1.19 3.38 5.60
C HIS A 181 -0.05 4.19 5.20
N CYS A 182 -1.22 3.55 5.11
CA CYS A 182 -2.47 4.24 4.78
C CYS A 182 -2.87 5.27 5.84
N LEU A 183 -2.76 4.92 7.13
CA LEU A 183 -3.05 5.81 8.25
C LEU A 183 -2.04 6.96 8.31
N THR A 184 -0.74 6.69 8.10
CA THR A 184 0.28 7.75 8.04
C THR A 184 -0.02 8.73 6.89
N GLY A 185 -0.40 8.22 5.73
CA GLY A 185 -0.84 9.06 4.60
C GLY A 185 -2.11 9.86 4.93
N ALA A 186 -3.10 9.23 5.56
CA ALA A 186 -4.32 9.91 6.01
C ALA A 186 -4.02 11.02 7.03
N ALA A 187 -3.14 10.78 7.99
CA ALA A 187 -2.71 11.77 8.97
C ALA A 187 -2.07 13.00 8.29
N ALA A 188 -1.21 12.78 7.28
CA ALA A 188 -0.63 13.87 6.49
C ALA A 188 -1.71 14.72 5.81
N PHE A 189 -2.74 14.09 5.22
CA PHE A 189 -3.85 14.81 4.60
C PHE A 189 -4.75 15.53 5.61
N VAL A 190 -4.97 14.96 6.80
CA VAL A 190 -5.69 15.64 7.91
C VAL A 190 -4.92 16.90 8.32
N LEU A 191 -3.62 16.80 8.58
CA LEU A 191 -2.79 17.95 8.96
C LEU A 191 -2.77 19.01 7.86
N TYR A 192 -2.57 18.59 6.61
CA TYR A 192 -2.60 19.51 5.46
C TYR A 192 -3.93 20.28 5.38
N GLY A 193 -5.06 19.58 5.56
CA GLY A 193 -6.38 20.21 5.55
C GLY A 193 -6.68 21.07 6.77
N ALA A 194 -6.10 20.76 7.93
CA ALA A 194 -6.21 21.57 9.14
C ALA A 194 -5.39 22.88 9.03
N LEU A 195 -4.19 22.81 8.47
CA LEU A 195 -3.31 23.98 8.26
C LEU A 195 -3.83 24.88 7.14
N ARG A 196 -4.32 24.30 6.04
CA ARG A 196 -4.89 25.04 4.91
C ARG A 196 -6.41 25.03 4.96
N ARG A 197 -6.97 26.08 5.59
CA ARG A 197 -8.43 26.30 5.67
C ARG A 197 -9.10 26.11 4.30
N ALA A 198 -10.29 25.52 4.32
CA ALA A 198 -11.14 25.26 3.15
C ALA A 198 -10.58 24.29 2.09
N THR A 199 -9.49 23.56 2.37
CA THR A 199 -9.03 22.49 1.46
C THR A 199 -10.00 21.31 1.42
N TYR A 200 -10.44 20.87 2.60
CA TYR A 200 -11.39 19.77 2.78
C TYR A 200 -12.56 20.22 3.65
N ARG A 201 -13.69 19.53 3.56
CA ARG A 201 -14.89 19.84 4.35
C ARG A 201 -14.67 19.45 5.81
N ASN A 202 -15.14 20.27 6.76
CA ASN A 202 -14.91 20.07 8.20
C ASN A 202 -15.38 18.70 8.71
N TRP A 203 -16.53 18.19 8.24
CA TRP A 203 -17.02 16.87 8.66
C TRP A 203 -16.05 15.75 8.26
N LEU A 204 -15.39 15.88 7.11
CA LEU A 204 -14.44 14.89 6.60
C LEU A 204 -13.16 14.93 7.42
N LEU A 205 -12.67 16.13 7.75
CA LEU A 205 -11.49 16.31 8.59
C LEU A 205 -11.71 15.79 10.01
N LEU A 206 -12.87 16.10 10.61
CA LEU A 206 -13.21 15.61 11.94
C LEU A 206 -13.39 14.09 11.94
N GLY A 207 -14.17 13.55 10.99
CA GLY A 207 -14.41 12.11 10.88
C GLY A 207 -13.12 11.33 10.65
N ALA A 208 -12.29 11.76 9.68
CA ALA A 208 -11.02 11.10 9.40
C ALA A 208 -10.00 11.30 10.52
N GLY A 209 -9.94 12.48 11.15
CA GLY A 209 -9.08 12.75 12.29
C GLY A 209 -9.39 11.86 13.50
N CYS A 210 -10.68 11.75 13.87
CA CYS A 210 -11.14 10.81 14.89
C CYS A 210 -10.85 9.35 14.48
N GLY A 211 -11.05 9.01 13.20
CA GLY A 211 -10.76 7.67 12.68
C GLY A 211 -9.27 7.30 12.75
N VAL A 212 -8.37 8.24 12.45
CA VAL A 212 -6.92 8.05 12.59
C VAL A 212 -6.57 7.81 14.07
N LEU A 213 -7.09 8.63 14.99
CA LEU A 213 -6.83 8.45 16.43
C LEU A 213 -7.35 7.10 16.94
N LEU A 214 -8.57 6.73 16.59
CA LEU A 214 -9.15 5.43 16.93
C LEU A 214 -8.27 4.29 16.42
N ALA A 215 -7.88 4.35 15.15
CA ALA A 215 -7.10 3.30 14.54
C ALA A 215 -5.66 3.21 15.10
N ILE A 216 -5.07 4.33 15.56
CA ILE A 216 -3.79 4.33 16.30
C ILE A 216 -3.91 3.56 17.61
N VAL A 217 -4.95 3.84 18.40
CA VAL A 217 -5.19 3.19 19.70
C VAL A 217 -5.37 1.69 19.51
N VAL A 218 -6.19 1.31 18.53
CA VAL A 218 -6.59 -0.08 18.29
C VAL A 218 -5.48 -0.89 17.60
N SER A 219 -4.63 -0.26 16.79
CA SER A 219 -3.58 -0.96 16.04
C SER A 219 -2.51 -1.63 16.93
N GLY A 220 -2.23 -1.06 18.12
CA GLY A 220 -1.19 -1.57 19.01
C GLY A 220 0.23 -1.56 18.40
N SER A 221 0.45 -0.78 17.33
CA SER A 221 1.70 -0.75 16.57
C SER A 221 2.55 0.47 16.94
N ARG A 222 3.74 0.23 17.51
CA ARG A 222 4.72 1.30 17.80
C ARG A 222 5.18 2.00 16.52
N SER A 223 5.37 1.24 15.44
CA SER A 223 5.76 1.79 14.13
C SER A 223 4.74 2.79 13.61
N LEU A 224 3.44 2.50 13.76
CA LEU A 224 2.38 3.43 13.36
C LEU A 224 2.46 4.74 14.13
N VAL A 225 2.59 4.66 15.46
CA VAL A 225 2.69 5.85 16.32
C VAL A 225 3.88 6.70 15.91
N MET A 226 5.04 6.08 15.71
CA MET A 226 6.25 6.79 15.27
C MET A 226 6.08 7.42 13.88
N SER A 227 5.49 6.71 12.92
CA SER A 227 5.27 7.25 11.57
C SER A 227 4.31 8.44 11.56
N VAL A 228 3.24 8.40 12.36
CA VAL A 228 2.32 9.55 12.48
C VAL A 228 3.00 10.72 13.20
N LEU A 229 3.78 10.45 14.25
CA LEU A 229 4.51 11.49 14.97
C LEU A 229 5.55 12.19 14.09
N LEU A 230 6.26 11.45 13.24
CA LEU A 230 7.17 12.04 12.24
C LEU A 230 6.43 13.01 11.30
N VAL A 231 5.22 12.66 10.86
CA VAL A 231 4.39 13.52 10.00
C VAL A 231 3.89 14.78 10.74
N VAL A 232 3.65 14.69 12.04
CA VAL A 232 3.27 15.86 12.87
C VAL A 232 4.46 16.81 13.08
N LEU A 233 5.68 16.28 13.14
CA LEU A 233 6.91 17.05 13.38
C LEU A 233 7.53 17.64 12.11
N SER A 234 7.18 17.14 10.92
CA SER A 234 7.69 17.60 9.63
C SER A 234 7.00 18.86 9.13
#